data_AF-A0A4R5G7W4-F1
#
_entry.id   AF-A0A4R5G7W4-F1
#
_cell.length_a   1.000
_cell.length_b   1.000
_cell.length_c   1.000
_cell.angle_alpha   90.00
_cell.angle_beta   90.00
_cell.angle_gamma   90.00
#
_symmetry.space_group_name_H-M   'P 1'
#
loop_
_entity.id
_entity.type
_entity.pdbx_description
1 polymer ?
#
loop_
_entity_poly.entity_id
_entity_poly.type
_entity_poly.pdbx_seq_one_letter_code
_entity_poly.pdbx_strand_id
1 'polypeptide(L)'
;MRVQTLKRRSRAFERLIGLTPEQFDALLADLEPEWERARRRSLLRADRVRAIGGGRTHKLELPERLLVTLLYLRQYFTVHVLGMFFDLDDSNVCRNIHALLPVLEQVLPAPVRARTLATTGDEPPKKGEKKPRKIRSLDEFVEAFPEYEDLIVDATEQPRGQPKVKKGETPGKKAVGRPKDKKKFFSVKAGTHTLKTQVAVTPDGLIRHLSAPVPGRMHDMRLLRRSRLEGRVPRHVRLWGDRGYTGLDTLYPDRETVVPRKKPKKGVLSDEDKEMNRLIAKVRITVENVLCQIKKYRACGEFFRNPMKRHGVMWGCVAGLVNLRTLDRLALHPA
;
A
#
# COMPACT_ATOMS: atom_id res chain seq x y z
N MET A 1 -8.25 3.39 -27.87
CA MET A 1 -9.23 2.64 -27.04
C MET A 1 -10.13 3.65 -26.35
N ARG A 2 -11.47 3.55 -26.46
CA ARG A 2 -12.41 4.54 -25.90
C ARG A 2 -13.17 3.96 -24.71
N VAL A 3 -13.38 4.78 -23.66
CA VAL A 3 -14.07 4.34 -22.43
C VAL A 3 -15.48 3.84 -22.74
N GLN A 4 -16.26 4.60 -23.52
CA GLN A 4 -17.66 4.30 -23.84
C GLN A 4 -17.83 2.95 -24.55
N THR A 5 -16.88 2.57 -25.41
CA THR A 5 -16.91 1.28 -26.09
C THR A 5 -16.68 0.11 -25.13
N LEU A 6 -15.78 0.26 -24.17
CA LEU A 6 -15.46 -0.82 -23.23
C LEU A 6 -16.54 -1.03 -22.17
N LYS A 7 -17.21 0.02 -21.72
CA LYS A 7 -18.31 -0.07 -20.74
C LYS A 7 -19.45 -0.96 -21.21
N ARG A 8 -19.70 -1.04 -22.53
CA ARG A 8 -20.68 -1.96 -23.14
C ARG A 8 -20.41 -3.43 -22.80
N ARG A 9 -19.18 -3.77 -22.41
CA ARG A 9 -18.77 -5.11 -21.97
C ARG A 9 -18.39 -5.07 -20.48
N SER A 10 -19.37 -4.82 -19.61
CA SER A 10 -19.18 -4.59 -18.17
C SER A 10 -18.21 -5.58 -17.49
N ARG A 11 -18.41 -6.90 -17.67
CA ARG A 11 -17.50 -7.92 -17.10
C ARG A 11 -16.04 -7.82 -17.61
N ALA A 12 -15.86 -7.47 -18.87
CA ALA A 12 -14.52 -7.29 -19.44
C ALA A 12 -13.88 -5.99 -18.92
N PHE A 13 -14.67 -4.93 -18.79
CA PHE A 13 -14.25 -3.66 -18.21
C PHE A 13 -13.74 -3.85 -16.77
N GLU A 14 -14.52 -4.53 -15.92
CA GLU A 14 -14.10 -4.80 -14.53
C GLU A 14 -12.84 -5.66 -14.47
N ARG A 15 -12.72 -6.69 -15.31
CA ARG A 15 -11.50 -7.51 -15.35
C ARG A 15 -10.27 -6.70 -15.78
N LEU A 16 -10.45 -5.78 -16.71
CA LEU A 16 -9.37 -4.96 -17.27
C LEU A 16 -8.85 -3.93 -16.27
N ILE A 17 -9.73 -3.24 -15.54
CA ILE A 17 -9.32 -2.10 -14.68
C ILE A 17 -9.58 -2.29 -13.19
N GLY A 18 -10.36 -3.30 -12.81
CA GLY A 18 -10.69 -3.61 -11.43
C GLY A 18 -11.93 -2.89 -10.87
N LEU A 19 -12.67 -2.14 -11.70
CA LEU A 19 -13.87 -1.37 -11.35
C LEU A 19 -15.02 -1.64 -12.32
N THR A 20 -16.26 -1.63 -11.82
CA THR A 20 -17.46 -1.64 -12.69
C THR A 20 -17.59 -0.31 -13.46
N PRO A 21 -18.39 -0.26 -14.53
CA PRO A 21 -18.69 1.00 -15.22
C PRO A 21 -19.20 2.10 -14.28
N GLU A 22 -20.05 1.76 -13.33
CA GLU A 22 -20.67 2.68 -12.36
C GLU A 22 -19.63 3.21 -11.37
N GLN A 23 -18.79 2.33 -10.82
CA GLN A 23 -17.67 2.72 -9.97
C GLN A 23 -16.66 3.62 -10.69
N PHE A 24 -16.42 3.36 -11.99
CA PHE A 24 -15.56 4.21 -12.80
C PHE A 24 -16.16 5.61 -12.98
N ASP A 25 -17.46 5.71 -13.22
CA ASP A 25 -18.14 7.00 -13.36
C ASP A 25 -18.19 7.80 -12.07
N ALA A 26 -18.49 7.15 -10.94
CA ALA A 26 -18.42 7.78 -9.63
C ALA A 26 -17.00 8.30 -9.35
N LEU A 27 -15.97 7.47 -9.55
CA LEU A 27 -14.58 7.87 -9.38
C LEU A 27 -14.17 9.01 -10.32
N LEU A 28 -14.67 9.00 -11.56
CA LEU A 28 -14.39 10.06 -12.53
C LEU A 28 -15.01 11.40 -12.09
N ALA A 29 -16.24 11.37 -11.59
CA ALA A 29 -16.94 12.55 -11.08
C ALA A 29 -16.19 13.18 -9.89
N ASP A 30 -15.69 12.36 -8.97
CA ASP A 30 -14.89 12.85 -7.84
C ASP A 30 -13.48 13.33 -8.28
N LEU A 31 -12.93 12.73 -9.33
CA LEU A 31 -11.59 13.04 -9.84
C LEU A 31 -11.52 14.37 -10.59
N GLU A 32 -12.56 14.70 -11.36
CA GLU A 32 -12.61 15.89 -12.21
C GLU A 32 -12.31 17.21 -11.48
N PRO A 33 -12.96 17.55 -10.34
CA PRO A 33 -12.66 18.79 -9.62
C PRO A 33 -11.22 18.81 -9.07
N GLU A 34 -10.70 17.69 -8.58
CA GLU A 34 -9.32 17.63 -8.08
C GLU A 34 -8.29 17.70 -9.20
N TRP A 35 -8.61 17.12 -10.36
CA TRP A 35 -7.77 17.21 -11.55
C TRP A 35 -7.66 18.66 -12.03
N GLU A 36 -8.78 19.39 -12.11
CA GLU A 36 -8.76 20.80 -12.52
C GLU A 36 -8.04 21.69 -11.50
N ARG A 37 -8.19 21.44 -10.19
CA ARG A 37 -7.39 22.13 -9.16
C ARG A 37 -5.89 21.83 -9.31
N ALA A 38 -5.51 20.58 -9.53
CA ALA A 38 -4.12 20.19 -9.74
C ALA A 38 -3.53 20.82 -11.02
N ARG A 39 -4.31 20.85 -12.09
CA ARG A 39 -3.97 21.51 -13.36
C ARG A 39 -3.78 23.00 -13.17
N ARG A 40 -4.71 23.69 -12.49
CA ARG A 40 -4.60 25.12 -12.18
C ARG A 40 -3.34 25.43 -11.36
N ARG A 41 -3.08 24.68 -10.28
CA ARG A 41 -1.83 24.80 -9.50
C ARG A 41 -0.59 24.62 -10.37
N SER A 42 -0.64 23.70 -11.34
CA SER A 42 0.47 23.49 -12.27
C SER A 42 0.70 24.64 -13.25
N LEU A 43 -0.36 25.37 -13.62
CA LEU A 43 -0.27 26.52 -14.52
C LEU A 43 0.23 27.77 -13.79
N LEU A 44 -0.04 27.87 -12.49
CA LEU A 44 0.30 29.01 -11.62
C LEU A 44 1.66 28.86 -10.91
N ARG A 45 2.47 27.85 -11.24
CA ARG A 45 3.77 27.70 -10.56
C ARG A 45 4.72 28.83 -10.97
N ALA A 46 5.40 29.42 -9.98
CA ALA A 46 6.31 30.54 -10.17
C ALA A 46 7.53 30.20 -11.06
N ASP A 47 7.95 28.92 -11.06
CA ASP A 47 9.07 28.42 -11.87
C ASP A 47 8.67 28.03 -13.30
N ARG A 48 7.43 28.30 -13.71
CA ARG A 48 6.93 27.91 -15.03
C ARG A 48 7.48 28.85 -16.12
N VAL A 49 8.24 28.27 -17.04
CA VAL A 49 8.87 28.99 -18.16
C VAL A 49 7.88 29.41 -19.26
N ARG A 50 6.81 28.63 -19.49
CA ARG A 50 5.84 28.91 -20.57
C ARG A 50 4.69 29.78 -20.06
N ALA A 51 4.10 30.64 -20.90
CA ALA A 51 2.88 31.39 -20.59
C ALA A 51 1.69 30.45 -20.33
N ILE A 52 0.69 30.86 -19.53
CA ILE A 52 -0.53 30.07 -19.29
C ILE A 52 -1.25 29.84 -20.63
N GLY A 53 -1.63 28.59 -20.92
CA GLY A 53 -2.08 28.16 -22.26
C GLY A 53 -0.94 27.75 -23.21
N GLY A 54 0.31 28.11 -22.91
CA GLY A 54 1.48 27.70 -23.67
C GLY A 54 1.91 26.25 -23.41
N GLY A 55 1.91 25.43 -24.46
CA GLY A 55 2.33 24.03 -24.42
C GLY A 55 1.41 23.13 -25.24
N ARG A 56 1.79 21.86 -25.37
CA ARG A 56 0.97 20.88 -26.09
C ARG A 56 -0.23 20.50 -25.23
N THR A 57 -1.43 20.55 -25.81
CA THR A 57 -2.66 20.04 -25.18
C THR A 57 -2.56 18.52 -24.98
N HIS A 58 -3.31 18.00 -24.00
CA HIS A 58 -3.42 16.56 -23.85
C HIS A 58 -4.27 16.01 -25.00
N LYS A 59 -3.79 14.95 -25.66
CA LYS A 59 -4.55 14.26 -26.73
C LYS A 59 -5.71 13.43 -26.17
N LEU A 60 -5.62 13.03 -24.91
CA LEU A 60 -6.65 12.28 -24.20
C LEU A 60 -7.42 13.20 -23.25
N GLU A 61 -8.74 13.04 -23.26
CA GLU A 61 -9.63 13.60 -22.25
C GLU A 61 -9.47 12.88 -20.91
N LEU A 62 -9.99 13.47 -19.83
CA LEU A 62 -9.86 12.93 -18.48
C LEU A 62 -10.32 11.46 -18.34
N PRO A 63 -11.44 11.01 -18.95
CA PRO A 63 -11.87 9.61 -18.86
C PRO A 63 -10.83 8.64 -19.43
N GLU A 64 -10.29 8.91 -20.62
CA GLU A 64 -9.25 8.08 -21.23
C GLU A 64 -7.93 8.12 -20.43
N ARG A 65 -7.62 9.25 -19.78
CA ARG A 65 -6.46 9.38 -18.90
C ARG A 65 -6.61 8.56 -17.61
N LEU A 66 -7.82 8.51 -17.05
CA LEU A 66 -8.13 7.61 -15.94
C LEU A 66 -8.01 6.16 -16.38
N LEU A 67 -8.60 5.81 -17.53
CA LEU A 67 -8.55 4.47 -18.09
C LEU A 67 -7.12 3.95 -18.33
N VAL A 68 -6.23 4.74 -18.96
CA VAL A 68 -4.83 4.34 -19.16
C VAL A 68 -4.08 4.16 -17.84
N THR A 69 -4.40 4.97 -16.83
CA THR A 69 -3.81 4.88 -15.49
C THR A 69 -4.26 3.62 -14.76
N LEU A 70 -5.56 3.29 -14.80
CA LEU A 70 -6.09 2.09 -14.16
C LEU A 70 -5.63 0.81 -14.87
N LEU A 71 -5.55 0.78 -16.20
CA LEU A 71 -4.93 -0.32 -16.93
C LEU A 71 -3.47 -0.52 -16.52
N TYR A 72 -2.72 0.57 -16.35
CA TYR A 72 -1.35 0.50 -15.89
C TYR A 72 -1.25 -0.08 -14.48
N LEU A 73 -2.13 0.30 -13.56
CA LEU A 73 -2.14 -0.27 -12.21
C LEU A 73 -2.59 -1.74 -12.21
N ARG A 74 -3.67 -2.04 -12.94
CA ARG A 74 -4.33 -3.35 -12.92
C ARG A 74 -3.58 -4.39 -13.74
N GLN A 75 -3.32 -4.10 -15.01
CA GLN A 75 -2.70 -5.03 -15.95
C GLN A 75 -1.19 -4.90 -16.02
N TYR A 76 -0.66 -3.74 -15.61
CA TYR A 76 0.78 -3.44 -15.64
C TYR A 76 1.40 -3.64 -17.03
N PHE A 77 0.62 -3.29 -18.05
CA PHE A 77 1.11 -3.19 -19.42
C PHE A 77 2.30 -2.24 -19.50
N THR A 78 3.20 -2.52 -20.42
CA THR A 78 4.32 -1.62 -20.69
C THR A 78 3.78 -0.31 -21.26
N VAL A 79 4.54 0.77 -21.06
CA VAL A 79 4.20 2.09 -21.61
C VAL A 79 4.01 2.02 -23.13
N HIS A 80 4.82 1.21 -23.81
CA HIS A 80 4.72 0.94 -25.24
C HIS A 80 3.39 0.30 -25.65
N VAL A 81 2.93 -0.74 -24.94
CA VAL A 81 1.64 -1.40 -25.22
C VAL A 81 0.48 -0.44 -25.00
N LEU A 82 0.53 0.36 -23.94
CA LEU A 82 -0.47 1.41 -23.71
C LEU A 82 -0.41 2.49 -24.80
N GLY A 83 0.78 2.82 -25.31
CA GLY A 83 0.97 3.72 -26.45
C GLY A 83 0.24 3.23 -27.69
N MET A 84 0.35 1.94 -28.01
CA MET A 84 -0.39 1.31 -29.11
C MET A 84 -1.92 1.36 -28.90
N PHE A 85 -2.41 1.11 -27.68
CA PHE A 85 -3.85 1.12 -27.40
C PHE A 85 -4.49 2.51 -27.48
N PHE A 86 -3.73 3.57 -27.14
CA PHE A 86 -4.24 4.94 -27.05
C PHE A 86 -3.71 5.87 -28.15
N ASP A 87 -2.91 5.35 -29.08
CA ASP A 87 -2.24 6.13 -30.14
C ASP A 87 -1.44 7.31 -29.55
N LEU A 88 -0.50 6.96 -28.65
CA LEU A 88 0.35 7.89 -27.92
C LEU A 88 1.81 7.45 -27.96
N ASP A 89 2.72 8.42 -27.96
CA ASP A 89 4.13 8.16 -27.68
C ASP A 89 4.36 7.77 -26.20
N ASP A 90 5.43 7.02 -25.94
CA ASP A 90 5.75 6.50 -24.61
C ASP A 90 5.86 7.62 -23.55
N SER A 91 6.43 8.76 -23.93
CA SER A 91 6.59 9.89 -23.01
C SER A 91 5.24 10.48 -22.63
N ASN A 92 4.27 10.49 -23.53
CA ASN A 92 2.92 10.98 -23.30
C ASN A 92 2.13 10.04 -22.37
N VAL A 93 2.19 8.73 -22.61
CA VAL A 93 1.59 7.72 -21.71
C VAL A 93 2.16 7.86 -20.30
N CYS A 94 3.49 7.90 -20.17
CA CYS A 94 4.20 8.08 -18.90
C CYS A 94 3.77 9.38 -18.20
N ARG A 95 3.68 10.49 -18.93
CA ARG A 95 3.21 11.79 -18.40
C ARG A 95 1.77 11.73 -17.91
N ASN A 96 0.85 11.10 -18.65
CA ASN A 96 -0.54 10.98 -18.23
C ASN A 96 -0.67 10.18 -16.94
N ILE A 97 -0.06 8.98 -16.88
CA ILE A 97 -0.11 8.11 -15.70
C ILE A 97 0.45 8.82 -14.48
N HIS A 98 1.65 9.38 -14.57
CA HIS A 98 2.31 9.97 -13.40
C HIS A 98 1.77 11.34 -12.99
N ALA A 99 1.11 12.06 -13.88
CA ALA A 99 0.36 13.25 -13.51
C ALA A 99 -0.93 12.90 -12.75
N LEU A 100 -1.58 11.80 -13.11
CA LEU A 100 -2.87 11.42 -12.52
C LEU A 100 -2.74 10.68 -11.19
N LEU A 101 -1.72 9.84 -11.01
CA LEU A 101 -1.53 9.04 -9.78
C LEU A 101 -1.64 9.84 -8.47
N PRO A 102 -1.00 11.02 -8.29
CA PRO A 102 -1.12 11.76 -7.04
C PRO A 102 -2.50 12.35 -6.80
N VAL A 103 -3.25 12.67 -7.86
CA VAL A 103 -4.62 13.19 -7.78
C VAL A 103 -5.59 12.04 -7.48
N LEU A 104 -5.40 10.92 -8.16
CA LEU A 104 -6.16 9.69 -7.92
C LEU A 104 -6.00 9.19 -6.48
N GLU A 105 -4.79 9.22 -5.90
CA GLU A 105 -4.55 8.87 -4.48
C GLU A 105 -5.33 9.78 -3.51
N GLN A 106 -5.62 11.03 -3.87
CA GLN A 106 -6.36 11.98 -3.02
C GLN A 106 -7.88 11.73 -3.03
N VAL A 107 -8.40 11.31 -4.17
CA VAL A 107 -9.83 11.12 -4.40
C VAL A 107 -10.31 9.77 -3.88
N LEU A 108 -9.46 8.75 -3.97
CA LEU A 108 -9.78 7.42 -3.46
C LEU A 108 -9.84 7.41 -1.93
N PRO A 109 -10.56 6.46 -1.31
CA PRO A 109 -10.49 6.17 0.13
C PRO A 109 -9.15 5.50 0.49
N ALA A 110 -8.05 6.15 0.13
CA ALA A 110 -6.70 5.65 0.31
C ALA A 110 -6.30 5.67 1.79
N PRO A 111 -5.58 4.65 2.27
CA PRO A 111 -5.10 4.60 3.64
C PRO A 111 -4.10 5.72 3.93
N VAL A 112 -3.97 6.02 5.21
CA VAL A 112 -2.98 6.97 5.69
C VAL A 112 -1.57 6.40 5.46
N ARG A 113 -0.80 7.01 4.57
CA ARG A 113 0.53 6.51 4.16
C ARG A 113 1.68 7.39 4.67
N ALA A 114 2.76 6.77 5.12
CA ALA A 114 3.99 7.53 5.40
C ALA A 114 4.68 7.87 4.07
N ARG A 115 4.94 9.16 3.80
CA ARG A 115 5.61 9.60 2.56
C ARG A 115 7.13 9.37 2.58
N THR A 116 7.74 9.41 3.76
CA THR A 116 9.17 9.20 4.01
C THR A 116 9.36 8.46 5.33
N LEU A 117 10.48 7.71 5.46
CA LEU A 117 10.92 7.12 6.73
C LEU A 117 11.97 7.97 7.46
N ALA A 118 12.25 9.19 6.97
CA ALA A 118 13.45 9.96 7.30
C ALA A 118 13.38 10.66 8.67
N THR A 119 12.49 10.21 9.54
CA THR A 119 11.98 10.96 10.67
C THR A 119 11.96 9.98 11.85
N THR A 120 12.40 10.39 13.04
CA THR A 120 12.64 9.50 14.21
C THR A 120 11.49 8.51 14.42
N GLY A 121 11.78 7.21 14.48
CA GLY A 121 10.77 6.18 14.73
C GLY A 121 10.34 6.18 16.20
N ASP A 122 9.27 5.46 16.53
CA ASP A 122 8.69 5.43 17.88
C ASP A 122 9.78 5.07 18.92
N GLU A 123 9.82 5.74 20.09
CA GLU A 123 10.78 5.37 21.13
C GLU A 123 10.31 4.09 21.85
N PRO A 124 11.20 3.12 22.10
CA PRO A 124 10.83 1.97 22.90
C PRO A 124 10.49 2.46 24.32
N PRO A 125 9.58 1.79 25.01
CA PRO A 125 9.19 2.18 26.34
C PRO A 125 10.33 2.10 27.34
N LYS A 126 10.26 2.96 28.36
CA LYS A 126 11.22 2.95 29.46
C LYS A 126 10.89 1.80 30.42
N LYS A 127 11.93 1.22 31.00
CA LYS A 127 11.83 0.05 31.89
C LYS A 127 10.97 0.41 33.12
N GLY A 128 9.73 -0.08 33.20
CA GLY A 128 8.84 0.12 34.36
C GLY A 128 7.35 0.41 34.07
N GLU A 129 6.96 0.60 32.80
CA GLU A 129 5.56 0.86 32.43
C GLU A 129 4.67 -0.38 32.64
N LYS A 130 3.46 -0.18 33.19
CA LYS A 130 2.50 -1.24 33.50
C LYS A 130 1.86 -1.74 32.20
N LYS A 131 2.09 -3.02 31.88
CA LYS A 131 1.50 -3.69 30.71
C LYS A 131 -0.01 -3.90 30.88
N PRO A 132 -0.85 -3.66 29.86
CA PRO A 132 -2.24 -4.05 29.84
C PRO A 132 -2.36 -5.58 29.84
N ARG A 133 -3.54 -6.06 30.25
CA ARG A 133 -3.83 -7.50 30.35
C ARG A 133 -3.76 -8.15 28.96
N LYS A 134 -3.09 -9.31 28.88
CA LYS A 134 -3.08 -10.17 27.67
C LYS A 134 -4.35 -11.03 27.70
N ILE A 135 -5.13 -11.07 26.63
CA ILE A 135 -6.27 -11.99 26.48
C ILE A 135 -5.79 -13.44 26.55
N ARG A 136 -6.49 -14.26 27.34
CA ARG A 136 -6.08 -15.64 27.67
C ARG A 136 -7.06 -16.71 27.19
N SER A 137 -8.25 -16.35 26.66
CA SER A 137 -9.26 -17.33 26.23
C SER A 137 -10.10 -16.88 25.03
N LEU A 138 -10.83 -17.82 24.42
CA LEU A 138 -11.75 -17.59 23.28
C LEU A 138 -12.99 -16.77 23.66
N ASP A 139 -13.48 -16.90 24.90
CA ASP A 139 -14.67 -16.17 25.34
C ASP A 139 -14.31 -14.71 25.69
N GLU A 140 -13.17 -14.47 26.36
CA GLU A 140 -12.59 -13.13 26.56
C GLU A 140 -12.22 -12.46 25.21
N PHE A 141 -11.98 -13.27 24.19
CA PHE A 141 -11.67 -12.83 22.84
C PHE A 141 -12.91 -12.31 22.07
N VAL A 142 -14.06 -12.95 22.26
CA VAL A 142 -15.34 -12.62 21.62
C VAL A 142 -16.09 -11.53 22.39
N GLU A 143 -16.11 -11.56 23.73
CA GLU A 143 -16.79 -10.57 24.56
C GLU A 143 -16.20 -9.17 24.46
N ALA A 144 -14.89 -9.08 24.24
CA ALA A 144 -14.23 -7.79 24.34
C ALA A 144 -14.39 -6.90 23.08
N PHE A 145 -14.98 -7.39 21.96
CA PHE A 145 -14.89 -6.67 20.67
C PHE A 145 -16.10 -6.78 19.74
N PRO A 146 -17.17 -5.99 19.97
CA PRO A 146 -18.34 -6.02 19.10
C PRO A 146 -18.13 -5.30 17.75
N GLU A 147 -17.53 -4.10 17.69
CA GLU A 147 -17.61 -3.28 16.47
C GLU A 147 -16.42 -2.31 16.24
N TYR A 148 -15.26 -2.81 15.80
CA TYR A 148 -14.07 -2.03 15.33
C TYR A 148 -13.03 -1.54 16.36
N GLU A 149 -12.15 -2.43 16.84
CA GLU A 149 -10.92 -2.02 17.55
C GLU A 149 -9.63 -2.75 17.10
N ASP A 150 -9.62 -3.45 15.96
CA ASP A 150 -8.46 -4.26 15.55
C ASP A 150 -7.76 -3.77 14.30
N LEU A 151 -6.43 -3.83 14.32
CA LEU A 151 -5.60 -3.71 13.11
C LEU A 151 -4.64 -4.87 12.98
N ILE A 152 -4.77 -5.55 11.84
CA ILE A 152 -3.94 -6.66 11.42
C ILE A 152 -2.82 -6.14 10.55
N VAL A 153 -1.59 -6.29 11.04
CA VAL A 153 -0.38 -5.79 10.43
C VAL A 153 0.35 -6.94 9.74
N ASP A 154 0.65 -6.75 8.46
CA ASP A 154 1.51 -7.66 7.70
C ASP A 154 2.43 -6.90 6.76
N ALA A 155 3.54 -7.53 6.36
CA ALA A 155 4.49 -6.96 5.42
C ALA A 155 4.65 -7.85 4.19
N THR A 156 4.63 -7.24 3.02
CA THR A 156 4.83 -7.93 1.75
C THR A 156 6.03 -7.37 1.01
N GLU A 157 6.68 -8.24 0.24
CA GLU A 157 7.80 -7.91 -0.60
C GLU A 157 7.39 -7.91 -2.07
N GLN A 158 7.85 -6.91 -2.82
CA GLN A 158 7.71 -6.79 -4.26
C GLN A 158 9.10 -6.89 -4.91
N PRO A 159 9.33 -7.79 -5.88
CA PRO A 159 10.62 -7.91 -6.55
C PRO A 159 10.96 -6.64 -7.34
N ARG A 160 12.25 -6.33 -7.46
CA ARG A 160 12.75 -5.20 -8.27
C ARG A 160 14.14 -5.46 -8.83
N GLY A 161 14.56 -4.62 -9.77
CA GLY A 161 15.90 -4.70 -10.35
C GLY A 161 17.00 -4.38 -9.35
N GLN A 162 18.19 -4.92 -9.55
CA GLN A 162 19.35 -4.56 -8.73
C GLN A 162 19.60 -3.03 -8.77
N PRO A 163 19.97 -2.38 -7.66
CA PRO A 163 20.48 -1.02 -7.69
C PRO A 163 21.64 -0.89 -8.69
N LYS A 164 21.44 -0.12 -9.77
CA LYS A 164 22.50 0.18 -10.76
C LYS A 164 23.49 1.18 -10.18
N VAL A 165 24.77 1.01 -10.49
CA VAL A 165 25.82 1.94 -10.08
C VAL A 165 25.58 3.29 -10.75
N LYS A 166 25.44 4.35 -9.96
CA LYS A 166 25.34 5.74 -10.44
C LYS A 166 26.31 6.60 -9.64
N LYS A 167 27.11 7.43 -10.32
CA LYS A 167 27.96 8.44 -9.66
C LYS A 167 27.09 9.37 -8.79
N GLY A 168 27.65 9.86 -7.70
CA GLY A 168 26.99 10.85 -6.86
C GLY A 168 26.71 12.11 -7.69
N GLU A 169 25.47 12.60 -7.65
CA GLU A 169 25.05 13.79 -8.42
C GLU A 169 25.69 15.10 -7.91
N THR A 170 26.28 15.07 -6.71
CA THR A 170 26.87 16.24 -6.02
C THR A 170 28.08 15.81 -5.20
N PRO A 171 29.06 16.72 -4.97
CA PRO A 171 30.16 16.46 -4.05
C PRO A 171 29.63 16.02 -2.68
N GLY A 172 30.14 14.91 -2.15
CA GLY A 172 29.70 14.34 -0.86
C GLY A 172 28.50 13.37 -0.92
N LYS A 173 27.69 13.36 -1.99
CA LYS A 173 26.64 12.34 -2.16
C LYS A 173 27.26 11.01 -2.61
N LYS A 174 27.07 9.96 -1.80
CA LYS A 174 27.59 8.63 -2.13
C LYS A 174 26.85 8.02 -3.33
N ALA A 175 27.59 7.34 -4.20
CA ALA A 175 27.04 6.60 -5.34
C ALA A 175 25.92 5.63 -4.92
N VAL A 176 24.85 5.56 -5.70
CA VAL A 176 23.81 4.52 -5.56
C VAL A 176 24.30 3.27 -6.28
N GLY A 177 23.96 2.08 -5.81
CA GLY A 177 24.27 0.83 -6.51
C GLY A 177 25.53 0.12 -6.03
N ARG A 178 26.12 0.59 -4.93
CA ARG A 178 27.29 -0.03 -4.31
C ARG A 178 26.95 -1.42 -3.77
N PRO A 179 27.94 -2.30 -3.49
CA PRO A 179 27.71 -3.60 -2.88
C PRO A 179 26.84 -3.53 -1.62
N LYS A 180 27.01 -2.49 -0.79
CA LYS A 180 26.18 -2.24 0.39
C LYS A 180 24.72 -1.95 0.05
N ASP A 181 24.45 -1.19 -1.02
CA ASP A 181 23.09 -0.92 -1.48
C ASP A 181 22.45 -2.19 -2.05
N LYS A 182 23.19 -2.98 -2.84
CA LYS A 182 22.75 -4.29 -3.34
C LYS A 182 22.34 -5.21 -2.18
N LYS A 183 23.21 -5.36 -1.17
CA LYS A 183 22.92 -6.11 0.08
C LYS A 183 21.77 -5.55 0.91
N LYS A 184 21.43 -4.27 0.77
CA LYS A 184 20.32 -3.63 1.51
C LYS A 184 18.96 -4.04 0.95
N PHE A 185 18.85 -4.15 -0.37
CA PHE A 185 17.61 -4.53 -1.04
C PHE A 185 17.46 -6.04 -1.20
N PHE A 186 18.54 -6.82 -1.09
CA PHE A 186 18.48 -8.27 -1.20
C PHE A 186 17.76 -8.90 -0.01
N SER A 187 16.64 -9.58 -0.30
CA SER A 187 15.89 -10.38 0.65
C SER A 187 16.31 -11.83 0.53
N VAL A 188 16.75 -12.42 1.65
CA VAL A 188 17.08 -13.84 1.73
C VAL A 188 15.83 -14.69 1.52
N LYS A 189 14.69 -14.26 2.09
CA LYS A 189 13.40 -14.96 1.98
C LYS A 189 12.94 -15.06 0.52
N ALA A 190 13.12 -14.01 -0.26
CA ALA A 190 12.69 -13.97 -1.67
C ALA A 190 13.78 -14.40 -2.67
N GLY A 191 15.02 -14.62 -2.21
CA GLY A 191 16.17 -14.93 -3.09
C GLY A 191 16.52 -13.82 -4.09
N THR A 192 16.01 -12.59 -3.91
CA THR A 192 16.16 -11.50 -4.88
C THR A 192 16.09 -10.12 -4.22
N HIS A 193 16.31 -9.06 -5.00
CA HIS A 193 16.18 -7.69 -4.53
C HIS A 193 14.71 -7.30 -4.48
N THR A 194 14.24 -6.84 -3.32
CA THR A 194 12.82 -6.50 -3.12
C THR A 194 12.65 -5.12 -2.48
N LEU A 195 11.45 -4.57 -2.65
CA LEU A 195 10.90 -3.51 -1.80
C LEU A 195 9.89 -4.14 -0.87
N LYS A 196 9.96 -3.77 0.40
CA LYS A 196 9.02 -4.21 1.42
C LYS A 196 8.07 -3.07 1.77
N THR A 197 6.79 -3.40 1.90
CA THR A 197 5.72 -2.49 2.33
C THR A 197 4.89 -3.20 3.38
N GLN A 198 4.66 -2.50 4.49
CA GLN A 198 3.75 -2.94 5.54
C GLN A 198 2.37 -2.35 5.30
N VAL A 199 1.35 -3.16 5.56
CA VAL A 199 -0.06 -2.80 5.52
C VAL A 199 -0.67 -3.03 6.91
N ALA A 200 -1.62 -2.18 7.31
CA ALA A 200 -2.48 -2.44 8.46
C ALA A 200 -3.94 -2.42 8.01
N VAL A 201 -4.69 -3.47 8.38
CA VAL A 201 -6.01 -3.76 7.85
C VAL A 201 -6.98 -4.08 8.98
N THR A 202 -8.22 -3.60 8.92
CA THR A 202 -9.28 -3.99 9.87
C THR A 202 -9.74 -5.43 9.63
N PRO A 203 -10.43 -6.09 10.58
CA PRO A 203 -11.01 -7.44 10.39
C PRO A 203 -11.93 -7.55 9.16
N ASP A 204 -12.59 -6.46 8.78
CA ASP A 204 -13.48 -6.40 7.59
C ASP A 204 -12.74 -6.20 6.26
N GLY A 205 -11.42 -6.00 6.32
CA GLY A 205 -10.57 -5.86 5.14
C GLY A 205 -10.34 -4.41 4.67
N LEU A 206 -10.67 -3.40 5.48
CA LEU A 206 -10.33 -2.01 5.17
C LEU A 206 -8.87 -1.74 5.48
N ILE A 207 -8.11 -1.29 4.49
CA ILE A 207 -6.72 -0.88 4.65
C ILE A 207 -6.73 0.50 5.32
N ARG A 208 -6.13 0.61 6.50
CA ARG A 208 -6.05 1.88 7.26
C ARG A 208 -4.69 2.55 7.16
N HIS A 209 -3.62 1.76 6.96
CA HIS A 209 -2.27 2.30 6.89
C HIS A 209 -1.38 1.58 5.88
N LEU A 210 -0.47 2.35 5.28
CA LEU A 210 0.65 1.86 4.49
C LEU A 210 1.97 2.47 4.97
N SER A 211 2.99 1.65 5.14
CA SER A 211 4.35 2.16 5.36
C SER A 211 4.90 2.81 4.09
N ALA A 212 5.90 3.69 4.25
CA ALA A 212 6.77 4.02 3.13
C ALA A 212 7.49 2.73 2.64
N PRO A 213 7.79 2.61 1.34
CA PRO A 213 8.53 1.46 0.82
C PRO A 213 9.93 1.43 1.40
N VAL A 214 10.40 0.24 1.77
CA VAL A 214 11.72 0.03 2.34
C VAL A 214 12.49 -1.04 1.59
N PRO A 215 13.82 -1.10 1.72
CA PRO A 215 14.59 -2.22 1.18
C PRO A 215 14.18 -3.55 1.82
N GLY A 216 14.07 -4.60 1.01
CA GLY A 216 13.58 -5.93 1.39
C GLY A 216 14.20 -6.55 2.64
N ARG A 217 15.50 -6.31 2.88
CA ARG A 217 16.22 -6.85 4.05
C ARG A 217 15.73 -6.29 5.39
N MET A 218 14.97 -5.19 5.40
CA MET A 218 14.48 -4.62 6.65
C MET A 218 13.56 -5.61 7.37
N HIS A 219 13.85 -5.86 8.66
CA HIS A 219 13.02 -6.69 9.51
C HIS A 219 11.66 -6.01 9.79
N ASP A 220 10.60 -6.81 9.87
CA ASP A 220 9.22 -6.32 9.94
C ASP A 220 8.96 -5.48 11.20
N MET A 221 9.47 -5.91 12.37
CA MET A 221 9.43 -5.10 13.59
C MET A 221 10.10 -3.72 13.45
N ARG A 222 11.23 -3.65 12.74
CA ARG A 222 11.92 -2.37 12.49
C ARG A 222 11.13 -1.52 11.50
N LEU A 223 10.47 -2.14 10.54
CA LEU A 223 9.58 -1.45 9.61
C LEU A 223 8.40 -0.85 10.36
N LEU A 224 7.74 -1.62 11.23
CA LEU A 224 6.60 -1.17 12.05
C LEU A 224 6.94 0.08 12.87
N ARG A 225 8.03 0.01 13.64
CA ARG A 225 8.53 1.16 14.42
C ARG A 225 8.82 2.41 13.56
N ARG A 226 9.22 2.23 12.30
CA ARG A 226 9.49 3.34 11.37
C ARG A 226 8.26 3.79 10.59
N SER A 227 7.22 2.97 10.54
CA SER A 227 6.01 3.22 9.79
C SER A 227 5.10 4.22 10.52
N ARG A 228 5.35 4.45 11.83
CA ARG A 228 4.62 5.37 12.70
C ARG A 228 3.13 5.04 12.75
N LEU A 229 2.82 3.74 12.69
CA LEU A 229 1.45 3.26 12.82
C LEU A 229 0.88 3.66 14.18
N GLU A 230 1.66 3.53 15.24
CA GLU A 230 1.21 3.85 16.61
C GLU A 230 0.70 5.28 16.75
N GLY A 231 1.47 6.28 16.32
CA GLY A 231 1.06 7.68 16.39
C GLY A 231 -0.14 8.05 15.48
N ARG A 232 -0.67 7.09 14.70
CA ARG A 232 -1.81 7.28 13.79
C ARG A 232 -3.04 6.48 14.22
N VAL A 233 -2.92 5.67 15.28
CA VAL A 233 -3.94 4.72 15.70
C VAL A 233 -4.22 4.93 17.20
N PRO A 234 -5.48 5.12 17.62
CA PRO A 234 -5.84 5.26 19.03
C PRO A 234 -5.32 4.11 19.90
N ARG A 235 -4.99 4.37 21.17
CA ARG A 235 -4.35 3.38 22.06
C ARG A 235 -5.22 2.14 22.37
N HIS A 236 -6.55 2.28 22.34
CA HIS A 236 -7.47 1.16 22.55
C HIS A 236 -7.43 0.14 21.40
N VAL A 237 -7.02 0.55 20.19
CA VAL A 237 -6.96 -0.37 19.04
C VAL A 237 -5.87 -1.42 19.25
N ARG A 238 -6.21 -2.70 19.13
CA ARG A 238 -5.25 -3.79 19.26
C ARG A 238 -4.46 -3.99 17.98
N LEU A 239 -3.19 -4.37 18.12
CA LEU A 239 -2.33 -4.70 16.98
C LEU A 239 -2.07 -6.19 16.87
N TRP A 240 -2.43 -6.74 15.72
CA TRP A 240 -2.22 -8.12 15.38
C TRP A 240 -1.03 -8.26 14.44
N GLY A 241 -0.16 -9.22 14.72
CA GLY A 241 1.00 -9.50 13.89
C GLY A 241 1.25 -10.99 13.72
N ASP A 242 1.93 -11.34 12.65
CA ASP A 242 2.49 -12.69 12.48
C ASP A 242 3.68 -12.94 13.43
N ARG A 243 4.29 -14.12 13.34
CA ARG A 243 5.47 -14.48 14.17
C ARG A 243 6.70 -13.57 13.92
N GLY A 244 6.76 -12.84 12.80
CA GLY A 244 7.76 -11.81 12.51
C GLY A 244 7.65 -10.59 13.43
N TYR A 245 6.50 -10.41 14.10
CA TYR A 245 6.26 -9.36 15.08
C TYR A 245 6.42 -9.85 16.54
N THR A 246 7.23 -10.89 16.78
CA THR A 246 7.57 -11.26 18.17
C THR A 246 8.22 -10.08 18.90
N GLY A 247 7.71 -9.74 20.10
CA GLY A 247 8.13 -8.58 20.88
C GLY A 247 7.31 -7.31 20.62
N LEU A 248 6.16 -7.42 19.94
CA LEU A 248 5.25 -6.30 19.70
C LEU A 248 4.74 -5.67 21.00
N ASP A 249 4.46 -6.49 22.02
CA ASP A 249 4.09 -6.08 23.39
C ASP A 249 5.20 -5.30 24.11
N THR A 250 6.45 -5.46 23.66
CA THR A 250 7.60 -4.70 24.18
C THR A 250 7.77 -3.40 23.40
N LEU A 251 7.40 -3.36 22.12
CA LEU A 251 7.44 -2.14 21.32
C LEU A 251 6.32 -1.18 21.71
N TYR A 252 5.12 -1.70 22.00
CA TYR A 252 3.93 -0.93 22.34
C TYR A 252 3.33 -1.45 23.65
N PRO A 253 3.92 -1.13 24.81
CA PRO A 253 3.52 -1.73 26.07
C PRO A 253 2.20 -1.16 26.60
N ASP A 254 1.76 0.01 26.13
CA ASP A 254 0.49 0.63 26.54
C ASP A 254 -0.66 0.23 25.61
N ARG A 255 -0.45 -0.80 24.79
CA ARG A 255 -1.39 -1.29 23.80
C ARG A 255 -1.50 -2.79 23.91
N GLU A 256 -2.70 -3.31 23.70
CA GLU A 256 -2.88 -4.73 23.56
C GLU A 256 -2.35 -5.21 22.19
N THR A 257 -1.56 -6.28 22.21
CA THR A 257 -0.94 -6.83 21.02
C THR A 257 -1.14 -8.33 20.95
N VAL A 258 -1.51 -8.83 19.78
CA VAL A 258 -1.80 -10.25 19.55
C VAL A 258 -0.82 -10.81 18.52
N VAL A 259 0.02 -11.74 18.96
CA VAL A 259 1.03 -12.41 18.13
C VAL A 259 1.03 -13.90 18.46
N PRO A 260 1.07 -14.80 17.45
CA PRO A 260 1.10 -16.24 17.69
C PRO A 260 2.25 -16.65 18.60
N ARG A 261 1.97 -17.54 19.56
CA ARG A 261 2.99 -18.09 20.45
C ARG A 261 3.93 -19.00 19.68
N LYS A 262 5.23 -18.77 19.85
CA LYS A 262 6.28 -19.62 19.28
C LYS A 262 6.46 -20.87 20.14
N LYS A 263 6.68 -22.00 19.47
CA LYS A 263 7.09 -23.25 20.12
C LYS A 263 8.37 -22.99 20.94
N PRO A 264 8.40 -23.33 22.24
CA PRO A 264 9.59 -23.15 23.07
C PRO A 264 10.72 -24.07 22.59
N LYS A 265 11.97 -23.67 22.85
CA LYS A 265 13.15 -24.45 22.45
C LYS A 265 13.10 -25.80 23.17
N LYS A 266 13.10 -26.91 22.40
CA LYS A 266 12.97 -28.29 22.90
C LYS A 266 11.66 -28.62 23.65
N GLY A 267 10.61 -27.80 23.56
CA GLY A 267 9.30 -28.11 24.16
C GLY A 267 8.19 -28.25 23.11
N VAL A 268 6.95 -28.46 23.55
CA VAL A 268 5.75 -28.47 22.69
C VAL A 268 4.86 -27.26 23.01
N LEU A 269 3.98 -26.89 22.07
CA LEU A 269 2.90 -25.95 22.36
C LEU A 269 1.81 -26.70 23.13
N SER A 270 1.26 -26.08 24.17
CA SER A 270 0.05 -26.59 24.82
C SER A 270 -1.12 -26.60 23.83
N ASP A 271 -2.14 -27.40 24.10
CA ASP A 271 -3.32 -27.44 23.22
C ASP A 271 -4.09 -26.12 23.22
N GLU A 272 -4.11 -25.41 24.36
CA GLU A 272 -4.60 -24.03 24.46
C GLU A 272 -3.84 -23.07 23.54
N ASP A 273 -2.50 -23.13 23.53
CA ASP A 273 -1.69 -22.28 22.66
C ASP A 273 -1.86 -22.61 21.18
N LYS A 274 -2.13 -23.89 20.85
CA LYS A 274 -2.45 -24.31 19.48
C LYS A 274 -3.79 -23.77 19.04
N GLU A 275 -4.82 -23.87 19.87
CA GLU A 275 -6.15 -23.35 19.55
C GLU A 275 -6.12 -21.82 19.44
N MET A 276 -5.44 -21.13 20.36
CA MET A 276 -5.22 -19.68 20.26
C MET A 276 -4.50 -19.31 18.95
N ASN A 277 -3.43 -20.01 18.59
CA ASN A 277 -2.73 -19.80 17.31
C ASN A 277 -3.64 -20.05 16.09
N ARG A 278 -4.57 -21.01 16.17
CA ARG A 278 -5.55 -21.29 15.12
C ARG A 278 -6.55 -20.15 14.97
N LEU A 279 -7.03 -19.58 16.07
CA LEU A 279 -7.90 -18.39 16.05
C LEU A 279 -7.17 -17.17 15.47
N ILE A 280 -5.92 -16.95 15.89
CA ILE A 280 -5.09 -15.87 15.33
C ILE A 280 -4.88 -16.06 13.83
N ALA A 281 -4.65 -17.29 13.38
CA ALA A 281 -4.54 -17.59 11.96
C ALA A 281 -5.84 -17.26 11.21
N LYS A 282 -7.02 -17.60 11.75
CA LYS A 282 -8.32 -17.24 11.15
C LYS A 282 -8.48 -15.74 10.95
N VAL A 283 -8.17 -14.93 11.98
CA VAL A 283 -8.22 -13.46 11.87
C VAL A 283 -7.23 -12.95 10.82
N ARG A 284 -6.01 -13.50 10.79
CA ARG A 284 -4.97 -13.10 9.82
C ARG A 284 -5.30 -13.44 8.36
N ILE A 285 -6.22 -14.35 8.08
CA ILE A 285 -6.69 -14.61 6.71
C ILE A 285 -7.21 -13.31 6.06
N THR A 286 -7.78 -12.38 6.82
CA THR A 286 -8.23 -11.08 6.28
C THR A 286 -7.09 -10.29 5.65
N VAL A 287 -5.97 -10.09 6.36
CA VAL A 287 -4.84 -9.32 5.80
C VAL A 287 -4.21 -10.02 4.60
N GLU A 288 -4.15 -11.35 4.63
CA GLU A 288 -3.65 -12.16 3.51
C GLU A 288 -4.54 -12.02 2.27
N ASN A 289 -5.87 -12.05 2.46
CA ASN A 289 -6.85 -11.80 1.40
C ASN A 289 -6.73 -10.39 0.83
N VAL A 290 -6.56 -9.37 1.68
CA VAL A 290 -6.37 -7.98 1.25
C VAL A 290 -5.07 -7.82 0.46
N LEU A 291 -3.97 -8.42 0.93
CA LEU A 291 -2.71 -8.46 0.18
C LEU A 291 -2.87 -9.17 -1.16
N CYS A 292 -3.67 -10.23 -1.24
CA CYS A 292 -4.02 -10.88 -2.50
C CYS A 292 -4.79 -9.92 -3.43
N GLN A 293 -5.78 -9.19 -2.92
CA GLN A 293 -6.54 -8.19 -3.69
C GLN A 293 -5.64 -7.07 -4.22
N ILE A 294 -4.72 -6.55 -3.39
CA ILE A 294 -3.69 -5.58 -3.81
C ILE A 294 -2.86 -6.17 -4.95
N LYS A 295 -2.42 -7.43 -4.83
CA LYS A 295 -1.58 -8.10 -5.85
C LYS A 295 -2.31 -8.44 -7.14
N LYS A 296 -3.65 -8.47 -7.16
CA LYS A 296 -4.43 -8.51 -8.41
C LYS A 296 -4.19 -7.26 -9.27
N TYR A 297 -3.77 -6.15 -8.66
CA TYR A 297 -3.17 -5.03 -9.38
C TYR A 297 -1.70 -5.36 -9.63
N ARG A 298 -1.41 -5.81 -10.85
CA ARG A 298 -0.09 -6.35 -11.24
C ARG A 298 1.04 -5.36 -10.98
N ALA A 299 0.76 -4.06 -10.95
CA ALA A 299 1.72 -3.02 -10.59
C ALA A 299 2.28 -3.13 -9.16
N CYS A 300 1.56 -3.79 -8.24
CA CYS A 300 1.97 -4.08 -6.87
C CYS A 300 2.40 -5.54 -6.66
N GLY A 301 1.98 -6.46 -7.54
CA GLY A 301 2.30 -7.89 -7.45
C GLY A 301 3.55 -8.33 -8.22
N GLU A 302 3.84 -7.69 -9.36
CA GLU A 302 4.93 -8.09 -10.25
C GLU A 302 6.25 -7.36 -9.96
N PHE A 303 7.27 -7.66 -10.75
CA PHE A 303 8.55 -6.96 -10.73
C PHE A 303 8.39 -5.45 -10.92
N PHE A 304 8.77 -4.67 -9.92
CA PHE A 304 8.64 -3.22 -9.91
C PHE A 304 9.61 -2.55 -10.88
N ARG A 305 9.04 -1.91 -11.92
CA ARG A 305 9.76 -1.31 -13.06
C ARG A 305 10.04 0.18 -12.90
N ASN A 306 9.54 0.81 -11.83
CA ASN A 306 9.60 2.26 -11.62
C ASN A 306 10.70 2.70 -10.65
N PRO A 307 11.04 4.01 -10.61
CA PRO A 307 11.80 4.59 -9.51
C PRO A 307 11.08 4.40 -8.17
N MET A 308 11.84 4.09 -7.11
CA MET A 308 11.32 3.85 -5.75
C MET A 308 10.42 4.98 -5.23
N LYS A 309 10.69 6.25 -5.60
CA LYS A 309 9.86 7.40 -5.21
C LYS A 309 8.39 7.30 -5.66
N ARG A 310 8.10 6.50 -6.70
CA ARG A 310 6.74 6.28 -7.23
C ARG A 310 6.02 5.11 -6.57
N HIS A 311 6.74 4.24 -5.86
CA HIS A 311 6.17 3.03 -5.28
C HIS A 311 5.06 3.36 -4.27
N GLY A 312 5.30 4.36 -3.40
CA GLY A 312 4.32 4.76 -2.38
C GLY A 312 2.98 5.20 -2.98
N VAL A 313 2.98 6.11 -3.95
CA VAL A 313 1.74 6.61 -4.59
C VAL A 313 1.01 5.52 -5.37
N MET A 314 1.74 4.63 -6.04
CA MET A 314 1.11 3.50 -6.74
C MET A 314 0.42 2.54 -5.76
N TRP A 315 1.08 2.21 -4.65
CA TRP A 315 0.48 1.40 -3.58
C TRP A 315 -0.68 2.12 -2.90
N GLY A 316 -0.61 3.43 -2.70
CA GLY A 316 -1.71 4.24 -2.17
C GLY A 316 -2.94 4.22 -3.07
N CYS A 317 -2.76 4.42 -4.39
CA CYS A 317 -3.86 4.30 -5.36
C CYS A 317 -4.46 2.89 -5.34
N VAL A 318 -3.64 1.85 -5.38
CA VAL A 318 -4.14 0.46 -5.38
C VAL A 318 -4.88 0.14 -4.07
N ALA A 319 -4.35 0.56 -2.92
CA ALA A 319 -5.03 0.37 -1.64
C ALA A 319 -6.35 1.16 -1.59
N GLY A 320 -6.39 2.38 -2.12
CA GLY A 320 -7.63 3.14 -2.27
C GLY A 320 -8.66 2.45 -3.17
N LEU A 321 -8.24 1.86 -4.29
CA LEU A 321 -9.13 1.07 -5.17
C LEU A 321 -9.63 -0.21 -4.49
N VAL A 322 -8.80 -0.85 -3.67
CA VAL A 322 -9.22 -2.00 -2.85
C VAL A 322 -10.23 -1.56 -1.79
N ASN A 323 -9.96 -0.47 -1.07
CA ASN A 323 -10.87 0.10 -0.07
C ASN A 323 -12.21 0.51 -0.67
N LEU A 324 -12.23 1.14 -1.85
CA LEU A 324 -13.46 1.51 -2.55
C LEU A 324 -14.36 0.27 -2.72
N ARG A 325 -13.81 -0.83 -3.24
CA ARG A 325 -14.56 -2.09 -3.40
C ARG A 325 -14.97 -2.72 -2.07
N THR A 326 -14.12 -2.62 -1.05
CA THR A 326 -14.43 -3.14 0.28
C THR A 326 -15.58 -2.37 0.90
N LEU A 327 -15.59 -1.04 0.79
CA LEU A 327 -16.66 -0.18 1.29
C LEU A 327 -17.98 -0.45 0.58
N ASP A 328 -17.97 -0.59 -0.75
CA ASP A 328 -19.19 -0.94 -1.51
C ASP A 328 -19.77 -2.28 -1.03
N ARG A 329 -18.91 -3.28 -0.79
CA ARG A 329 -19.34 -4.57 -0.26
C ARG A 329 -19.91 -4.46 1.15
N LEU A 330 -19.31 -3.65 2.02
CA LEU A 330 -19.80 -3.43 3.39
C LEU A 330 -21.12 -2.64 3.39
N ALA A 331 -21.30 -1.70 2.46
CA ALA A 331 -22.56 -0.97 2.31
C ALA A 331 -23.72 -1.87 1.83
N LEU A 332 -23.43 -2.92 1.06
CA LEU A 332 -24.42 -3.92 0.64
C LEU A 332 -24.79 -4.93 1.74
N HIS A 333 -23.96 -5.04 2.77
CA HIS A 333 -24.14 -5.97 3.90
C HIS A 333 -23.81 -5.26 5.22
N PRO A 334 -24.65 -4.31 5.66
CA PRO A 334 -24.47 -3.69 6.97
C PRO A 334 -24.53 -4.78 8.07
N ALA A 335 -23.62 -4.66 9.03
CA ALA A 335 -23.45 -5.61 10.14
C ALA A 335 -24.71 -5.73 11.00
#